data_AF-A0A847F2E2-F1
#
_entry.id   AF-A0A847F2E2-F1
#
_cell.length_a   1.000
_cell.length_b   1.000
_cell.length_c   1.000
_cell.angle_alpha   90.00
_cell.angle_beta   90.00
_cell.angle_gamma   90.00
#
_symmetry.space_group_name_H-M   'P 1'
#
loop_
_entity.id
_entity.type
_entity.pdbx_description
1 polymer ?
#
loop_
_entity_poly.entity_id
_entity_poly.type
_entity_poly.pdbx_seq_one_letter_code
_entity_poly.pdbx_strand_id
1 'polypeptide(L)'
;MSGRRDRRLHGLSHEHHHALVLARRARLAEERGASDPEALWEDIQKEFARSILPHFVVEEERMLPPLRARGEGALVERTLRDHEELRRLIASSKPRLREFGEALFRHVRLEESELFDRAEERLTDAELDALERARPVIR
;
A
#
# COMPACT_ATOMS: atom_id res chain seq x y z
N MET A 1 2.05 -11.48 20.93
CA MET A 1 0.62 -11.40 21.28
C MET A 1 -0.11 -11.11 19.99
N SER A 2 -0.99 -11.99 19.49
CA SER A 2 -1.83 -11.64 18.33
C SER A 2 -2.97 -10.77 18.86
N GLY A 3 -2.67 -9.48 19.00
CA GLY A 3 -3.65 -8.46 19.34
C GLY A 3 -4.53 -8.18 18.13
N ARG A 4 -5.78 -7.84 18.38
CA ARG A 4 -6.64 -7.23 17.35
C ARG A 4 -6.00 -5.91 16.94
N ARG A 5 -5.85 -5.68 15.62
CA ARG A 5 -5.38 -4.41 15.03
C ARG A 5 -6.01 -3.20 15.72
N ASP A 6 -5.21 -2.20 16.04
CA ASP A 6 -5.64 -0.94 16.61
C ASP A 6 -6.67 -0.31 15.65
N ARG A 7 -7.77 0.19 16.23
CA ARG A 7 -8.90 0.72 15.48
C ARG A 7 -8.49 1.88 14.58
N ARG A 8 -7.47 2.64 14.97
CA ARG A 8 -6.94 3.79 14.23
C ARG A 8 -6.25 3.39 12.92
N LEU A 9 -5.75 2.16 12.86
CA LEU A 9 -5.14 1.59 11.65
C LEU A 9 -6.15 0.85 10.75
N HIS A 10 -7.35 0.53 11.23
CA HIS A 10 -8.37 -0.16 10.42
C HIS A 10 -8.70 0.57 9.12
N GLY A 11 -8.68 1.89 9.14
CA GLY A 11 -8.96 2.67 7.95
C GLY A 11 -7.89 2.47 6.86
N LEU A 12 -6.60 2.47 7.23
CA LEU A 12 -5.51 2.16 6.30
C LEU A 12 -5.58 0.70 5.84
N SER A 13 -5.88 -0.24 6.76
CA SER A 13 -6.11 -1.65 6.40
C SER A 13 -7.32 -1.86 5.48
N HIS A 14 -8.31 -0.98 5.51
CA HIS A 14 -9.44 -1.04 4.57
C HIS A 14 -8.99 -0.65 3.16
N GLU A 15 -8.08 0.32 3.03
CA GLU A 15 -7.50 0.70 1.73
C GLU A 15 -6.65 -0.43 1.13
N HIS A 16 -5.98 -1.22 1.97
CA HIS A 16 -5.32 -2.46 1.55
C HIS A 16 -6.25 -3.48 0.90
N HIS A 17 -7.53 -3.52 1.30
CA HIS A 17 -8.49 -4.39 0.61
C HIS A 17 -8.65 -4.00 -0.87
N HIS A 18 -8.77 -2.70 -1.14
CA HIS A 18 -8.84 -2.18 -2.52
C HIS A 18 -7.55 -2.46 -3.30
N ALA A 19 -6.39 -2.29 -2.66
CA ALA A 19 -5.10 -2.63 -3.26
C ALA A 19 -4.98 -4.13 -3.62
N LEU A 20 -5.47 -5.03 -2.75
CA LEU A 20 -5.48 -6.46 -3.02
C LEU A 20 -6.44 -6.84 -4.16
N VAL A 21 -7.58 -6.14 -4.28
CA VAL A 21 -8.50 -6.31 -5.42
C VAL A 21 -7.82 -5.92 -6.73
N LEU A 22 -7.13 -4.76 -6.75
CA LEU A 22 -6.34 -4.31 -7.91
C LEU A 22 -5.23 -5.29 -8.27
N ALA A 23 -4.46 -5.73 -7.30
CA ALA A 23 -3.39 -6.71 -7.48
C ALA A 23 -3.92 -8.02 -8.09
N ARG A 24 -5.06 -8.51 -7.58
CA ARG A 24 -5.71 -9.72 -8.09
C ARG A 24 -6.26 -9.52 -9.51
N ARG A 25 -6.87 -8.38 -9.80
CA ARG A 25 -7.38 -8.04 -11.13
C ARG A 25 -6.26 -8.05 -12.16
N ALA A 26 -5.12 -7.41 -11.87
CA ALA A 26 -3.95 -7.38 -12.74
C ALA A 26 -3.40 -8.80 -13.01
N ARG A 27 -3.20 -9.60 -11.95
CA ARG A 27 -2.70 -10.96 -12.08
C ARG A 27 -3.61 -11.87 -12.90
N LEU A 28 -4.92 -11.83 -12.65
CA LEU A 28 -5.87 -12.65 -13.40
C LEU A 28 -5.96 -12.26 -14.87
N ALA A 29 -5.88 -10.97 -15.17
CA ALA A 29 -5.88 -10.47 -16.53
C ALA A 29 -4.65 -10.94 -17.32
N GLU A 30 -3.49 -10.95 -16.68
CA GLU A 30 -2.29 -11.55 -17.26
C GLU A 30 -2.47 -13.07 -17.46
N GLU A 31 -2.85 -13.79 -16.40
CA GLU A 31 -2.93 -15.26 -16.40
C GLU A 31 -3.94 -15.80 -17.42
N ARG A 32 -5.04 -15.06 -17.67
CA ARG A 32 -6.12 -15.47 -18.57
C ARG A 32 -6.03 -14.87 -19.97
N GLY A 33 -5.11 -13.93 -20.18
CA GLY A 33 -5.02 -13.14 -21.41
C GLY A 33 -6.17 -12.14 -21.53
N ALA A 34 -5.97 -10.92 -21.03
CA ALA A 34 -6.94 -9.84 -21.20
C ALA A 34 -7.21 -9.57 -22.68
N SER A 35 -8.48 -9.40 -23.04
CA SER A 35 -8.86 -9.04 -24.41
C SER A 35 -8.42 -7.64 -24.81
N ASP A 36 -8.28 -6.74 -23.83
CA ASP A 36 -7.78 -5.37 -23.97
C ASP A 36 -6.90 -5.02 -22.75
N PRO A 37 -5.61 -5.42 -22.76
CA PRO A 37 -4.72 -5.18 -21.63
C PRO A 37 -4.37 -3.69 -21.46
N GLU A 38 -4.41 -2.90 -22.53
CA GLU A 38 -4.16 -1.45 -22.50
C GLU A 38 -5.27 -0.70 -21.75
N ALA A 39 -6.53 -0.90 -22.12
CA ALA A 39 -7.66 -0.24 -21.43
C ALA A 39 -7.72 -0.64 -19.95
N LEU A 40 -7.50 -1.93 -19.66
CA LEU A 40 -7.41 -2.41 -18.28
C LEU A 40 -6.27 -1.72 -17.51
N TRP A 41 -5.11 -1.57 -18.14
CA TRP A 41 -3.96 -0.94 -17.51
C TRP A 41 -4.22 0.53 -17.19
N GLU A 42 -4.83 1.28 -18.11
CA GLU A 42 -5.25 2.66 -17.85
C GLU A 42 -6.22 2.77 -16.67
N ASP A 43 -7.17 1.83 -16.54
CA ASP A 43 -8.08 1.80 -15.40
C ASP A 43 -7.35 1.52 -14.09
N ILE A 44 -6.42 0.56 -14.08
CA ILE A 44 -5.57 0.28 -12.92
C ILE A 44 -4.74 1.52 -12.54
N GLN A 45 -4.18 2.24 -13.52
CA GLN A 45 -3.46 3.49 -13.28
C GLN A 45 -4.35 4.56 -12.64
N LYS A 46 -5.57 4.75 -13.15
CA LYS A 46 -6.55 5.71 -12.60
C LYS A 46 -6.96 5.34 -11.18
N GLU A 47 -7.19 4.06 -10.90
CA GLU A 47 -7.55 3.58 -9.57
C GLU A 47 -6.36 3.74 -8.61
N PHE A 48 -5.16 3.29 -8.99
CA PHE A 48 -3.94 3.43 -8.20
C PHE A 48 -3.67 4.89 -7.81
N ALA A 49 -3.84 5.82 -8.75
CA ALA A 49 -3.65 7.24 -8.49
C ALA A 49 -4.67 7.82 -7.50
N ARG A 50 -5.90 7.29 -7.45
CA ARG A 50 -6.97 7.77 -6.56
C ARG A 50 -6.92 7.14 -5.18
N SER A 51 -6.54 5.87 -5.07
CA SER A 51 -6.65 5.10 -3.83
C SER A 51 -5.32 4.80 -3.16
N ILE A 52 -4.28 4.44 -3.92
CA ILE A 52 -3.01 3.93 -3.35
C ILE A 52 -1.97 5.04 -3.22
N LEU A 53 -1.90 5.99 -4.16
CA LEU A 53 -0.95 7.12 -4.00
C LEU A 53 -1.22 7.97 -2.75
N PRO A 54 -2.48 8.35 -2.42
CA PRO A 54 -2.76 9.06 -1.17
C PRO A 54 -2.41 8.24 0.08
N HIS A 55 -2.57 6.92 0.02
CA HIS A 55 -2.19 6.01 1.10
C HIS A 55 -0.69 6.10 1.39
N PHE A 56 0.15 5.98 0.36
CA PHE A 56 1.61 6.09 0.50
C PHE A 56 2.02 7.43 1.12
N VAL A 57 1.35 8.52 0.78
CA VAL A 57 1.65 9.83 1.37
C VAL A 57 1.44 9.82 2.87
N VAL A 58 0.34 9.22 3.37
CA VAL A 58 0.09 9.13 4.80
C VAL A 58 1.19 8.33 5.50
N GLU A 59 1.57 7.19 4.94
CA GLU A 59 2.62 6.36 5.52
C GLU A 59 3.98 7.07 5.51
N GLU A 60 4.39 7.61 4.36
CA GLU A 60 5.66 8.29 4.17
C GLU A 60 5.81 9.54 5.02
N GLU A 61 4.73 10.30 5.24
CA GLU A 61 4.78 11.53 6.03
C GLU A 61 4.56 11.29 7.52
N ARG A 62 3.77 10.28 7.91
CA ARG A 62 3.23 10.17 9.28
C ARG A 62 3.60 8.88 10.00
N MET A 63 3.80 7.77 9.28
CA MET A 63 4.10 6.47 9.89
C MET A 63 5.60 6.15 9.84
N LEU A 64 6.21 6.26 8.66
CA LEU A 64 7.59 5.85 8.42
C LEU A 64 8.63 6.70 9.17
N PRO A 65 8.50 8.05 9.28
CA PRO A 65 9.46 8.86 10.03
C PRO A 65 9.56 8.48 11.52
N PRO A 66 8.46 8.36 12.30
CA PRO A 66 8.56 7.96 13.70
C PRO A 66 9.06 6.52 13.89
N LEU A 67 8.75 5.60 12.96
CA LEU A 67 9.29 4.23 12.97
C LEU A 67 10.81 4.22 12.77
N ARG A 68 11.32 4.98 11.79
CA ARG A 68 12.76 5.11 11.55
C ARG A 68 13.47 5.67 12.78
N ALA A 69 12.92 6.70 13.39
CA ALA A 69 13.48 7.31 14.61
C ALA A 69 13.54 6.33 15.80
N ARG A 70 12.71 5.28 15.79
CA ARG A 70 12.61 4.26 16.84
C ARG A 70 13.34 2.96 16.49
N GLY A 71 14.22 2.99 15.48
CA GLY A 71 15.12 1.89 15.14
C GLY A 71 14.60 0.92 14.09
N GLU A 72 13.41 1.15 13.52
CA GLU A 72 12.82 0.26 12.49
C GLU A 72 13.33 0.58 11.07
N GLY A 73 14.56 1.12 10.94
CA GLY A 73 15.08 1.66 9.69
C GLY A 73 15.07 0.67 8.52
N ALA A 74 15.42 -0.60 8.75
CA ALA A 74 15.41 -1.62 7.69
C ALA A 74 14.01 -1.87 7.10
N LEU A 75 12.98 -1.87 7.96
CA LEU A 75 11.59 -2.04 7.54
C LEU A 75 11.12 -0.80 6.77
N VAL A 76 11.45 0.40 7.27
CA VAL A 76 11.12 1.65 6.56
C VAL A 76 11.76 1.73 5.19
N GLU A 77 13.06 1.41 5.06
CA GLU A 77 13.73 1.39 3.75
C GLU A 77 13.13 0.35 2.80
N ARG A 78 12.62 -0.77 3.33
CA ARG A 78 11.93 -1.78 2.52
C ARG A 78 10.60 -1.23 2.00
N THR A 79 9.77 -0.66 2.87
CA THR A 79 8.48 -0.04 2.46
C THR A 79 8.69 1.04 1.41
N LEU A 80 9.66 1.94 1.59
CA LEU A 80 9.96 2.99 0.60
C LEU A 80 10.39 2.43 -0.76
N ARG A 81 11.24 1.39 -0.77
CA ARG A 81 11.62 0.72 -2.02
C ARG A 81 10.44 0.07 -2.72
N ASP A 82 9.53 -0.56 -1.97
CA ASP A 82 8.31 -1.14 -2.53
C ASP A 82 7.42 -0.03 -3.13
N HIS A 83 7.29 1.12 -2.47
CA HIS A 83 6.56 2.28 -3.01
C HIS A 83 7.18 2.81 -4.31
N GLU A 84 8.50 2.98 -4.34
CA GLU A 84 9.24 3.41 -5.52
C GLU A 84 9.10 2.41 -6.68
N GLU A 85 9.19 1.11 -6.39
CA GLU A 85 8.96 0.05 -7.37
C GLU A 85 7.55 0.16 -7.97
N LEU A 86 6.53 0.29 -7.12
CA LEU A 86 5.13 0.40 -7.56
C LEU A 86 4.88 1.66 -8.39
N ARG A 87 5.41 2.82 -7.97
CA ARG A 87 5.34 4.07 -8.73
C ARG A 87 6.00 3.94 -10.10
N ARG A 88 7.15 3.27 -10.18
CA ARG A 88 7.85 3.02 -11.45
C ARG A 88 7.07 2.07 -12.35
N LEU A 89 6.55 0.97 -11.81
CA LEU A 89 5.79 -0.01 -12.58
C LEU A 89 4.52 0.62 -13.16
N ILE A 90 3.76 1.34 -12.33
CA ILE A 90 2.48 1.92 -12.74
C ILE A 90 2.65 3.08 -13.73
N ALA A 91 3.78 3.78 -13.73
CA ALA A 91 4.07 4.85 -14.68
C ALA A 91 4.39 4.35 -16.11
N SER A 92 4.55 3.04 -16.31
CA SER A 92 4.79 2.46 -17.63
C SER A 92 3.63 2.72 -18.59
N SER A 93 3.94 3.15 -19.81
CA SER A 93 2.95 3.30 -20.89
C SER A 93 2.49 1.97 -21.49
N LYS A 94 3.24 0.89 -21.24
CA LYS A 94 2.85 -0.48 -21.61
C LYS A 94 2.30 -1.22 -20.38
N PRO A 95 1.31 -2.10 -20.55
CA PRO A 95 0.81 -2.91 -19.45
C PRO A 95 1.92 -3.71 -18.76
N ARG A 96 2.01 -3.62 -17.43
CA ARG A 96 2.93 -4.40 -16.57
C ARG A 96 2.14 -5.24 -15.56
N LEU A 97 1.04 -5.84 -16.01
CA LEU A 97 0.00 -6.44 -15.17
C LEU A 97 0.54 -7.46 -14.14
N ARG A 98 1.35 -8.42 -14.59
CA ARG A 98 1.98 -9.41 -13.71
C ARG A 98 2.83 -8.77 -12.63
N GLU A 99 3.83 -8.01 -13.05
CA GLU A 99 4.85 -7.43 -12.17
C GLU A 99 4.22 -6.48 -11.16
N PHE A 100 3.32 -5.62 -11.61
CA PHE A 100 2.58 -4.70 -10.76
C PHE A 100 1.70 -5.44 -9.75
N GLY A 101 0.92 -6.42 -10.21
CA GLY A 101 0.02 -7.16 -9.32
C GLY A 101 0.76 -8.00 -8.28
N GLU A 102 1.91 -8.57 -8.64
CA GLU A 102 2.78 -9.29 -7.70
C GLU A 102 3.46 -8.34 -6.71
N ALA A 103 3.99 -7.21 -7.16
CA ALA A 103 4.60 -6.19 -6.30
C ALA A 103 3.59 -5.64 -5.30
N LEU A 104 2.39 -5.25 -5.75
CA LEU A 104 1.37 -4.65 -4.90
C LEU A 104 0.87 -5.65 -3.85
N PHE A 105 0.70 -6.92 -4.24
CA PHE A 105 0.34 -7.97 -3.29
C PHE A 105 1.42 -8.18 -2.23
N ARG A 106 2.69 -8.27 -2.61
CA ARG A 106 3.80 -8.44 -1.65
C ARG A 106 3.91 -7.28 -0.68
N HIS A 107 3.77 -6.06 -1.21
CA HIS A 107 3.82 -4.82 -0.45
C HIS A 107 2.71 -4.77 0.61
N VAL A 108 1.44 -4.96 0.22
CA VAL A 108 0.32 -4.98 1.19
C VAL A 108 0.51 -6.07 2.25
N ARG A 109 1.08 -7.23 1.88
CA ARG A 109 1.35 -8.30 2.85
C ARG A 109 2.40 -7.89 3.87
N LEU A 110 3.48 -7.26 3.43
CA LEU A 110 4.51 -6.72 4.32
C LEU A 110 3.89 -5.75 5.34
N GLU A 111 3.03 -4.85 4.89
CA GLU A 111 2.46 -3.83 5.76
C GLU A 111 1.52 -4.43 6.79
N GLU A 112 0.62 -5.30 6.32
CA GLU A 112 -0.35 -5.97 7.18
C GLU A 112 0.29 -6.92 8.19
N SER A 113 1.42 -7.57 7.87
CA SER A 113 2.04 -8.56 8.76
C SER A 113 3.24 -8.05 9.56
N GLU A 114 3.83 -6.92 9.17
CA GLU A 114 5.04 -6.40 9.82
C GLU A 114 4.93 -4.90 10.12
N LEU A 115 4.64 -4.05 9.13
CA LEU A 115 4.67 -2.59 9.33
C LEU A 115 3.67 -2.12 10.38
N PHE A 116 2.42 -2.59 10.30
CA PHE A 116 1.36 -2.12 11.18
C PHE A 116 1.51 -2.67 12.59
N ASP A 117 2.02 -3.89 12.74
CA ASP A 117 2.36 -4.45 14.06
C ASP A 117 3.49 -3.63 14.72
N ARG A 118 4.51 -3.23 13.94
CA ARG A 118 5.54 -2.30 14.44
C ARG A 118 4.99 -0.91 14.71
N ALA A 119 4.03 -0.43 13.93
CA ALA A 119 3.37 0.83 14.18
C ALA A 119 2.68 0.83 15.55
N GLU A 120 1.92 -0.22 15.86
CA GLU A 120 1.24 -0.39 17.16
C GLU A 120 2.21 -0.49 18.34
N GLU A 121 3.32 -1.19 18.17
CA GLU A 121 4.32 -1.38 19.22
C GLU A 121 5.12 -0.10 19.53
N ARG A 122 5.31 0.77 18.53
CA ARG A 122 6.30 1.86 18.59
C ARG A 122 5.69 3.24 18.62
N LEU A 123 4.52 3.46 18.02
CA LEU A 123 3.91 4.79 17.93
C LEU A 123 3.15 5.11 19.20
N THR A 124 3.16 6.39 19.53
CA THR A 124 2.33 6.96 20.60
C THR A 124 0.88 7.08 20.15
N ASP A 125 -0.04 7.20 21.11
CA ASP A 125 -1.45 7.45 20.81
C ASP A 125 -1.65 8.68 19.93
N ALA A 126 -0.90 9.76 20.17
CA ALA A 126 -0.99 10.97 19.37
C ALA A 126 -0.57 10.77 17.90
N GLU A 127 0.42 9.91 17.65
CA GLU A 127 0.85 9.54 16.29
C GLU A 127 -0.17 8.62 15.62
N LEU A 128 -0.72 7.62 16.33
CA LEU A 128 -1.79 6.76 15.82
C LEU A 128 -3.07 7.54 15.51
N ASP A 129 -3.46 8.48 16.37
CA ASP A 129 -4.60 9.36 16.12
C ASP A 129 -4.34 10.29 14.91
N ALA A 130 -3.08 10.71 14.71
CA ALA A 130 -2.71 11.50 13.54
C ALA A 130 -2.82 10.69 12.25
N LEU A 131 -2.47 9.39 12.27
CA LEU A 131 -2.67 8.48 11.15
C LEU A 131 -4.16 8.31 10.82
N GLU A 132 -5.00 8.08 11.83
CA GLU A 132 -6.45 7.93 11.60
C GLU A 132 -7.06 9.20 10.98
N ARG A 133 -6.66 10.38 11.44
CA ARG A 133 -7.12 11.67 10.91
C ARG A 133 -6.60 11.98 9.51
N ALA A 134 -5.37 11.56 9.22
CA ALA A 134 -4.74 11.79 7.92
C ALA A 134 -5.20 10.80 6.84
N ARG A 135 -5.91 9.72 7.24
CA ARG A 135 -6.39 8.69 6.33
C ARG A 135 -7.06 9.29 5.08
N PRO A 136 -6.71 8.81 3.87
CA PRO A 136 -7.41 9.21 2.67
C PRO A 136 -8.92 8.96 2.77
N VAL A 137 -9.70 9.91 2.26
CA VAL A 137 -11.13 9.69 2.00
C VAL A 137 -11.26 9.35 0.53
N ILE A 138 -11.17 8.06 0.21
CA ILE A 138 -11.38 7.57 -1.15
C ILE A 138 -12.89 7.68 -1.43
N ARG A 139 -13.27 8.55 -2.37
CA ARG A 139 -14.64 8.75 -2.85
C ARG A 139 -14.91 7.92 -4.10
#